data_AF-A0A2V7Z1G3-F1
#
_entry.id   AF-A0A2V7Z1G3-F1
#
_cell.length_a   1.000
_cell.length_b   1.000
_cell.length_c   1.000
_cell.angle_alpha   90.00
_cell.angle_beta   90.00
_cell.angle_gamma   90.00
#
_symmetry.space_group_name_H-M   'P 1'
#
loop_
_entity.id
_entity.type
_entity.pdbx_description
1 polymer ?
#
loop_
_entity_poly.entity_id
_entity_poly.type
_entity_poly.pdbx_seq_one_letter_code
_entity_poly.pdbx_strand_id
1 'polypeptide(L)'
;MPPPTVPPPTCAPTPIAGIGLGTAITAGLTVILDELFFDPRPAGGKGFDDLTDPRCKPKCGNCDQAEHRILQDAVDRICKQPRRCTPGMSPKELQDNFNKNMECYYARKEVNQRCYNGGDPGHRQQQDDARRAALNCLDLMTGGKH
;
A
#
# COMPACT_ATOMS: atom_id res chain seq x y z
N MET A 1 -20.32 -3.57 9.47
CA MET A 1 -19.76 -3.34 8.12
C MET A 1 -18.33 -2.84 8.30
N PRO A 2 -17.30 -3.47 7.70
CA PRO A 2 -15.98 -2.85 7.65
C PRO A 2 -16.11 -1.51 6.91
N PRO A 3 -15.41 -0.43 7.36
CA PRO A 3 -15.40 0.81 6.60
C PRO A 3 -14.86 0.53 5.20
N PRO A 4 -15.38 1.20 4.16
CA PRO A 4 -14.85 1.06 2.82
C PRO A 4 -13.36 1.43 2.85
N THR A 5 -12.49 0.44 2.63
CA THR A 5 -11.06 0.66 2.52
C THR A 5 -10.80 1.35 1.20
N VAL A 6 -10.66 2.68 1.23
CA VAL A 6 -10.14 3.41 0.08
C VAL A 6 -8.71 2.90 -0.15
N PRO A 7 -8.40 2.30 -1.30
CA PRO A 7 -7.06 1.81 -1.57
C PRO A 7 -6.09 3.01 -1.51
N PRO A 8 -4.88 2.84 -0.95
CA PRO A 8 -3.89 3.91 -1.00
C PRO A 8 -3.68 4.32 -2.47
N PRO A 9 -3.43 5.60 -2.75
CA PRO A 9 -3.00 6.00 -4.09
C PRO A 9 -1.70 5.24 -4.39
N THR A 10 -1.82 4.19 -5.21
CA THR A 10 -0.66 3.42 -5.64
C THR A 10 -0.09 4.11 -6.87
N CYS A 11 1.20 4.45 -6.80
CA CYS A 11 1.99 4.82 -7.98
C CYS A 11 2.43 3.56 -8.76
N ALA A 12 1.70 2.44 -8.62
CA ALA A 12 1.97 1.23 -9.39
C ALA A 12 1.35 1.41 -10.78
N PRO A 13 2.06 1.05 -11.86
CA PRO A 13 1.42 0.91 -13.16
C PRO A 13 0.29 -0.12 -13.00
N THR A 14 -0.95 0.29 -13.24
CA THR A 14 -2.06 -0.65 -13.37
C THR A 14 -1.72 -1.61 -14.49
N PRO A 15 -1.70 -2.94 -14.28
CA PRO A 15 -1.63 -3.86 -15.41
C PRO A 15 -2.90 -3.64 -16.22
N ILE A 16 -2.77 -3.05 -17.40
CA ILE A 16 -3.85 -3.05 -18.38
C ILE A 16 -4.09 -4.52 -18.68
N ALA A 17 -5.28 -5.02 -18.34
CA ALA A 17 -5.73 -6.34 -18.75
C ALA A 17 -5.71 -6.36 -20.29
N GLY A 18 -4.62 -6.87 -20.85
CA GLY A 18 -4.51 -7.10 -22.28
C GLY A 18 -5.56 -8.13 -22.67
N ILE A 19 -6.53 -7.72 -23.48
CA ILE A 19 -7.43 -8.63 -24.18
C ILE A 19 -6.55 -9.37 -25.20
N GLY A 20 -5.92 -10.46 -24.76
CA GLY A 20 -5.17 -11.37 -25.60
C GLY A 20 -6.06 -12.53 -26.01
N LEU A 21 -6.83 -12.36 -27.08
CA LEU A 21 -7.37 -13.48 -27.84
C LEU A 21 -6.20 -14.18 -28.54
N GLY A 22 -5.57 -15.14 -27.86
CA GLY A 22 -4.52 -16.00 -28.41
C GLY A 22 -5.07 -17.40 -28.60
N THR A 23 -5.43 -17.72 -29.84
CA THR A 23 -5.93 -19.02 -30.30
C THR A 23 -4.99 -20.17 -29.95
N ALA A 24 -5.58 -21.29 -29.50
CA ALA A 24 -4.90 -22.57 -29.31
C ALA A 24 -4.38 -23.11 -30.65
N ILE A 25 -3.11 -23.51 -30.71
CA ILE A 25 -2.63 -24.47 -31.71
C ILE A 25 -1.85 -25.58 -31.00
N THR A 26 -2.18 -26.78 -31.42
CA THR A 26 -1.94 -28.13 -30.92
C THR A 26 -0.49 -28.63 -30.99
N ALA A 27 -0.20 -29.58 -30.09
CA ALA A 27 0.85 -30.61 -30.05
C ALA A 27 1.87 -30.70 -31.21
N GLY A 28 3.16 -30.70 -30.87
CA GLY A 28 4.24 -31.11 -31.78
C GLY A 28 5.64 -30.94 -31.17
N LEU A 29 6.35 -32.06 -31.08
CA LEU A 29 7.73 -32.27 -30.63
C LEU A 29 8.79 -31.37 -31.33
N THR A 30 9.59 -30.61 -30.57
CA THR A 30 11.01 -30.32 -30.88
C THR A 30 11.78 -29.96 -29.61
N VAL A 31 12.66 -30.87 -29.18
CA VAL A 31 13.77 -30.58 -28.26
C VAL A 31 14.92 -30.08 -29.13
N ILE A 32 15.31 -28.81 -29.01
CA ILE A 32 16.63 -28.37 -29.47
C ILE A 32 17.28 -27.63 -28.30
N LEU A 33 18.34 -28.26 -27.78
CA LEU A 33 19.33 -27.67 -26.89
C LEU A 33 19.97 -26.47 -27.61
N ASP A 34 19.70 -25.26 -27.13
CA ASP A 34 20.63 -24.12 -27.27
C ASP A 34 20.55 -23.19 -26.04
N GLU A 35 20.43 -23.81 -24.87
CA GLU A 35 20.39 -23.17 -23.55
C GLU A 35 21.76 -23.26 -22.89
N LEU A 36 22.86 -22.67 -23.41
CA LEU A 36 24.06 -22.57 -22.56
C LEU A 36 25.01 -21.36 -22.73
N PHE A 37 25.06 -20.56 -23.81
CA PHE A 37 26.14 -19.56 -23.91
C PHE A 37 25.85 -18.27 -24.70
N PHE A 38 24.66 -17.66 -24.55
CA PHE A 38 24.53 -16.20 -24.69
C PHE A 38 23.15 -15.76 -24.18
N ASP A 39 23.02 -15.34 -22.93
CA ASP A 39 21.80 -14.68 -22.45
C ASP A 39 21.61 -13.35 -23.20
N PRO A 40 20.59 -13.21 -24.08
CA PRO A 40 20.12 -11.90 -24.47
C PRO A 40 19.27 -11.40 -23.29
N ARG A 41 19.76 -10.37 -22.57
CA ARG A 41 19.04 -9.71 -21.47
C ARG A 41 17.52 -9.76 -21.68
N PRO A 42 16.73 -10.44 -20.82
CA PRO A 42 15.29 -10.32 -20.92
C PRO A 42 14.89 -8.89 -20.54
N ALA A 43 14.16 -8.27 -21.46
CA ALA A 43 13.42 -7.02 -21.37
C ALA A 43 13.10 -6.59 -19.93
N GLY A 44 13.92 -5.68 -19.38
CA GLY A 44 13.85 -5.30 -17.96
C GLY A 44 14.13 -3.83 -17.70
N GLY A 45 13.86 -2.96 -18.68
CA GLY A 45 14.10 -1.52 -18.51
C GLY A 45 13.34 -0.69 -19.50
N LYS A 46 12.14 -0.25 -19.10
CA LYS A 46 11.64 1.10 -19.38
C LYS A 46 10.74 1.55 -18.23
N GLY A 47 11.07 2.71 -17.70
CA GLY A 47 10.41 3.33 -16.57
C GLY A 47 11.35 4.19 -15.74
N PHE A 48 12.39 4.78 -16.35
CA PHE A 48 13.12 5.91 -15.76
C PHE A 48 12.57 7.26 -16.27
N ASP A 49 11.61 7.22 -17.17
CA ASP A 49 11.24 8.34 -18.03
C ASP A 49 9.72 8.43 -18.12
N ASP A 50 9.09 8.75 -16.98
CA ASP A 50 7.74 9.34 -16.96
C ASP A 50 7.54 10.29 -15.76
N LEU A 51 8.54 11.13 -15.47
CA LEU A 51 8.38 12.26 -14.54
C LEU A 51 7.92 13.54 -15.27
N THR A 52 7.69 13.47 -16.59
CA THR A 52 7.44 14.65 -17.44
C THR A 52 6.22 14.53 -18.36
N ASP A 53 5.44 13.43 -18.41
CA ASP A 53 4.16 13.42 -19.13
C ASP A 53 3.11 14.23 -18.34
N PRO A 54 2.54 15.32 -18.91
CA PRO A 54 1.53 16.15 -18.25
C PRO A 54 0.19 15.43 -17.97
N ARG A 55 -0.01 14.21 -18.50
CA ARG A 55 -1.14 13.32 -18.19
C ARG A 55 -0.85 12.40 -16.99
N CYS A 56 0.42 12.25 -16.62
CA CYS A 56 0.88 11.54 -15.44
C CYS A 56 1.11 12.56 -14.31
N LYS A 57 0.04 13.20 -13.81
CA LYS A 57 0.14 13.92 -12.53
C LYS A 57 0.73 12.94 -11.53
N PRO A 58 1.81 13.28 -10.80
CA PRO A 58 2.38 12.33 -9.86
C PRO A 58 1.30 11.96 -8.84
N LYS A 59 0.81 10.73 -8.90
CA LYS A 59 -0.06 10.12 -7.88
C LYS A 59 0.65 10.02 -6.52
N CYS A 60 1.90 10.47 -6.46
CA CYS A 60 2.80 10.50 -5.31
C CYS A 60 2.95 11.91 -4.72
N GLY A 61 2.21 12.91 -5.22
CA GLY A 61 2.29 14.30 -4.77
C GLY A 61 3.67 14.93 -5.04
N ASN A 62 4.29 15.51 -4.01
CA ASN A 62 5.62 16.13 -4.04
C ASN A 62 6.78 15.14 -3.85
N CYS A 63 6.49 13.89 -3.48
CA CYS A 63 7.51 12.84 -3.34
C CYS A 63 7.90 12.31 -4.72
N ASP A 64 9.16 11.92 -4.86
CA ASP A 64 9.56 11.06 -5.98
C ASP A 64 9.02 9.62 -5.82
N GLN A 65 9.14 8.82 -6.87
CA GLN A 65 8.63 7.45 -6.89
C GLN A 65 9.29 6.55 -5.83
N ALA A 66 10.60 6.71 -5.60
CA ALA A 66 11.35 5.87 -4.67
C ALA A 66 10.98 6.22 -3.23
N GLU A 67 10.92 7.51 -2.89
CA GLU A 67 10.50 8.00 -1.58
C GLU A 67 9.06 7.56 -1.29
N HIS A 68 8.13 7.78 -2.23
CA HIS A 68 6.75 7.38 -2.03
C HIS A 68 6.61 5.86 -1.84
N ARG A 69 7.37 5.06 -2.59
CA ARG A 69 7.40 3.60 -2.40
C ARG A 69 7.88 3.21 -1.01
N ILE A 70 8.99 3.78 -0.53
CA ILE A 70 9.53 3.48 0.80
C ILE A 70 8.50 3.80 1.90
N LEU A 71 7.83 4.96 1.79
CA LEU A 71 6.82 5.37 2.75
C LEU A 71 5.57 4.48 2.71
N GLN A 72 5.13 4.05 1.53
CA GLN A 72 4.01 3.12 1.39
C GLN A 72 4.37 1.70 1.88
N ASP A 73 5.58 1.22 1.65
CA ASP A 73 6.06 -0.06 2.17
C ASP A 73 6.11 -0.04 3.71
N ALA A 74 6.50 1.10 4.31
CA ALA A 74 6.45 1.28 5.76
C ALA A 74 5.02 1.25 6.29
N VAL A 75 4.11 1.98 5.65
CA VAL A 75 2.68 1.95 5.93
C VAL A 75 2.14 0.53 5.84
N ASP A 76 2.46 -0.23 4.79
CA ASP A 76 1.95 -1.57 4.60
C ASP A 76 2.43 -2.51 5.70
N ARG A 77 3.73 -2.48 6.02
CA ARG A 77 4.32 -3.25 7.12
C ARG A 77 3.64 -2.96 8.46
N ILE A 78 3.32 -1.69 8.74
CA ILE A 78 2.77 -1.25 10.03
C ILE A 78 1.24 -1.45 10.10
N CYS A 79 0.53 -1.17 9.02
CA CYS A 79 -0.93 -1.09 9.01
C CYS A 79 -1.63 -2.39 8.60
N LYS A 80 -0.99 -3.28 7.84
CA LYS A 80 -1.59 -4.55 7.33
C LYS A 80 -1.40 -5.74 8.27
N GLN A 81 -1.09 -5.49 9.54
CA GLN A 81 -1.11 -6.49 10.61
C GLN A 81 -2.47 -6.49 11.34
N PRO A 82 -2.77 -7.51 12.17
CA PRO A 82 -3.93 -7.49 13.06
C PRO A 82 -3.79 -6.40 14.14
N ARG A 83 -4.77 -5.48 14.19
CA ARG A 83 -4.80 -4.33 15.12
C ARG A 83 -6.18 -4.05 15.71
N ARG A 84 -7.18 -4.86 15.38
CA ARG A 84 -8.56 -4.58 15.76
C ARG A 84 -8.74 -4.84 17.25
N CYS A 85 -9.39 -3.92 17.95
CA CYS A 85 -9.78 -4.09 19.34
C CYS A 85 -11.25 -4.53 19.43
N THR A 86 -11.53 -5.55 20.23
CA THR A 86 -12.87 -6.08 20.46
C THR A 86 -13.14 -6.24 21.95
N PRO A 87 -14.42 -6.18 22.38
CA PRO A 87 -14.79 -6.51 23.75
C PRO A 87 -14.26 -7.90 24.16
N GLY A 88 -13.80 -8.04 25.40
CA GLY A 88 -13.27 -9.30 25.94
C GLY A 88 -11.77 -9.53 25.73
N MET A 89 -11.07 -8.69 24.96
CA MET A 89 -9.61 -8.70 24.90
C MET A 89 -9.01 -8.33 26.27
N SER A 90 -7.85 -8.91 26.59
CA SER A 90 -7.12 -8.54 27.80
C SER A 90 -6.59 -7.09 27.72
N PRO A 91 -6.34 -6.43 28.87
CA PRO A 91 -5.77 -5.08 28.88
C PRO A 91 -4.46 -4.97 28.11
N LYS A 92 -3.63 -6.02 28.15
CA LYS A 92 -2.37 -6.07 27.40
C LYS A 92 -2.61 -6.10 25.89
N GLU A 93 -3.53 -6.93 25.40
CA GLU A 93 -3.86 -7.00 23.97
C GLU A 93 -4.45 -5.69 23.46
N LEU A 94 -5.31 -5.05 24.26
CA LEU A 94 -5.85 -3.73 23.95
C LEU A 94 -4.74 -2.68 23.85
N GLN A 95 -3.77 -2.70 24.77
CA GLN A 95 -2.63 -1.79 24.73
C GLN A 95 -1.72 -2.04 23.53
N ASP A 96 -1.41 -3.31 23.23
CA ASP A 96 -0.59 -3.69 22.08
C ASP A 96 -1.26 -3.23 20.76
N ASN A 97 -2.57 -3.45 20.64
CA ASN A 97 -3.33 -3.02 19.47
C ASN A 97 -3.51 -1.50 19.40
N PHE A 98 -3.68 -0.80 20.53
CA PHE A 98 -3.66 0.66 20.59
C PHE A 98 -2.34 1.19 19.99
N ASN A 99 -1.20 0.66 20.42
CA ASN A 99 0.12 1.07 19.94
C ASN A 99 0.24 0.84 18.42
N LYS A 100 -0.13 -0.34 17.92
CA LYS A 100 -0.11 -0.63 16.46
C LYS A 100 -1.01 0.31 15.65
N ASN A 101 -2.18 0.69 16.17
CA ASN A 101 -3.06 1.65 15.49
C ASN A 101 -2.45 3.05 15.48
N MET A 102 -1.80 3.48 16.57
CA MET A 102 -1.10 4.76 16.64
C MET A 102 0.12 4.80 15.72
N GLU A 103 0.90 3.72 15.63
CA GLU A 103 1.99 3.60 14.66
C GLU A 103 1.47 3.72 13.21
N CYS A 104 0.36 3.05 12.91
CA CYS A 104 -0.28 3.16 11.59
C CYS A 104 -0.75 4.60 11.31
N TYR A 105 -1.32 5.29 12.31
CA TYR A 105 -1.66 6.72 12.20
C TYR A 105 -0.44 7.56 11.85
N TYR A 106 0.69 7.38 12.55
CA TYR A 106 1.90 8.15 12.29
C TYR A 106 2.49 7.87 10.90
N ALA A 107 2.51 6.61 10.45
CA ALA A 107 2.98 6.25 9.11
C ALA A 107 2.11 6.91 8.01
N ARG A 108 0.78 6.89 8.17
CA ARG A 108 -0.14 7.59 7.25
C ARG A 108 0.01 9.11 7.32
N LYS A 109 0.32 9.65 8.52
CA LYS A 109 0.62 11.07 8.72
C LYS A 109 1.87 11.49 7.97
N GLU A 110 2.92 10.69 8.06
CA GLU A 110 4.20 10.93 7.40
C GLU A 110 4.05 10.98 5.87
N VAL A 111 3.34 10.03 5.26
CA VAL A 111 3.02 10.05 3.82
C VAL A 111 2.32 11.35 3.43
N ASN A 112 1.25 11.72 4.14
CA ASN A 112 0.47 12.92 3.80
C ASN A 112 1.30 14.20 3.97
N GLN A 113 2.09 14.29 5.04
CA GLN A 113 2.89 15.48 5.31
C GLN A 113 4.00 15.65 4.29
N ARG A 114 4.77 14.59 4.00
CA ARG A 114 5.91 14.67 3.07
C ARG A 114 5.46 14.78 1.63
N CYS A 115 4.54 13.92 1.21
CA CYS A 115 4.16 13.81 -0.18
C CYS A 115 3.02 14.76 -0.55
N TYR A 116 2.19 15.21 0.38
CA TYR A 116 0.97 15.97 0.05
C TYR A 116 0.78 17.25 0.87
N ASN A 117 1.83 17.72 1.57
CA ASN A 117 1.78 18.89 2.44
C ASN A 117 0.68 18.82 3.53
N GLY A 118 0.21 17.63 3.89
CA GLY A 118 -0.95 17.40 4.77
C GLY A 118 -2.31 17.72 4.14
N GLY A 119 -2.31 18.11 2.86
CA GLY A 119 -3.44 18.64 2.13
C GLY A 119 -4.35 17.58 1.50
N ASP A 120 -3.92 16.32 1.43
CA ASP A 120 -4.71 15.29 0.75
C ASP A 120 -5.87 14.76 1.63
N PRO A 121 -7.13 14.86 1.17
CA PRO A 121 -8.29 14.42 1.94
C PRO A 121 -8.36 12.91 2.13
N GLY A 122 -7.91 12.11 1.16
CA GLY A 122 -7.91 10.65 1.25
C GLY A 122 -6.93 10.15 2.31
N HIS A 123 -5.72 10.71 2.34
CA HIS A 123 -4.73 10.42 3.37
C HIS A 123 -5.15 10.93 4.75
N ARG A 124 -5.79 12.11 4.84
CA ARG A 124 -6.39 12.57 6.11
C ARG A 124 -7.44 11.61 6.64
N GLN A 125 -8.34 11.14 5.77
CA GLN A 125 -9.36 10.16 6.18
C GLN A 125 -8.72 8.86 6.70
N GLN A 126 -7.70 8.35 6.02
CA GLN A 126 -6.98 7.13 6.46
C GLN A 126 -6.26 7.34 7.80
N GLN A 127 -5.70 8.52 8.05
CA GLN A 127 -5.15 8.88 9.37
C GLN A 127 -6.25 8.87 10.43
N ASP A 128 -7.37 9.54 10.17
CA ASP A 128 -8.48 9.62 11.11
C ASP A 128 -9.08 8.24 11.41
N ASP A 129 -9.17 7.35 10.41
CA ASP A 129 -9.58 5.96 10.59
C ASP A 129 -8.63 5.20 11.53
N ALA A 130 -7.31 5.31 11.33
CA ALA A 130 -6.33 4.68 12.20
C ALA A 130 -6.39 5.24 13.63
N ARG A 131 -6.57 6.56 13.76
CA ARG A 131 -6.73 7.23 15.06
C ARG A 131 -8.00 6.78 15.77
N ARG A 132 -9.14 6.71 15.06
CA ARG A 132 -10.41 6.19 15.61
C ARG A 132 -10.26 4.74 16.08
N ALA A 133 -9.56 3.91 15.32
CA ALA A 133 -9.28 2.53 15.72
C ALA A 133 -8.45 2.46 17.02
N ALA A 134 -7.44 3.34 17.19
CA ALA A 134 -6.70 3.45 18.44
C ALA A 134 -7.61 3.88 19.60
N LEU A 135 -8.42 4.92 19.40
CA LEU A 135 -9.34 5.41 20.44
C LEU A 135 -10.35 4.34 20.87
N ASN A 136 -10.84 3.51 19.95
CA ASN A 136 -11.68 2.37 20.30
C ASN A 136 -10.96 1.36 21.22
N CYS A 137 -9.65 1.15 21.06
CA CYS A 137 -8.88 0.33 22.00
C CYS A 137 -8.82 0.95 23.39
N LEU A 138 -8.65 2.29 23.47
CA LEU A 138 -8.61 3.02 24.73
C LEU A 138 -9.97 3.03 25.44
N ASP A 139 -11.06 3.17 24.68
CA ASP A 139 -12.43 3.08 25.17
C ASP A 139 -12.68 1.72 25.85
N LEU A 140 -12.32 0.63 25.17
CA LEU A 140 -12.44 -0.73 25.71
C LEU A 140 -11.53 -0.98 26.92
N MET A 141 -10.40 -0.29 27.02
CA MET A 141 -9.47 -0.42 28.14
C MET A 141 -9.97 0.32 29.39
N THR A 142 -10.61 1.47 29.21
CA THR A 142 -11.06 2.36 30.30
C THR A 142 -12.54 2.20 30.63
N GLY A 143 -13.30 1.47 29.82
CA GLY A 143 -14.76 1.37 29.91
C GLY A 143 -15.45 2.67 29.51
N GLY A 144 -14.91 3.38 28.51
CA GLY A 144 -15.48 4.63 27.96
C GLY A 144 -15.38 5.86 28.86
N LYS A 145 -14.34 5.92 29.71
CA LYS A 145 -14.10 7.03 30.65
C LYS A 145 -12.98 7.96 30.15
N HIS A 146 -13.21 8.64 29.03
CA HIS A 146 -12.26 9.59 28.44
C HIS A 146 -12.97 10.77 27.78
#